data_AF-A0A2H1G609-F1
#
_entry.id   AF-A0A2H1G609-F1
#
_cell.length_a   1.000
_cell.length_b   1.000
_cell.length_c   1.000
_cell.angle_alpha   90.00
_cell.angle_beta   90.00
_cell.angle_gamma   90.00
#
_symmetry.space_group_name_H-M   'P 1'
#
loop_
_entity.id
_entity.type
_entity.pdbx_description
1 polymer ?
#
loop_
_entity_poly.entity_id
_entity_poly.type
_entity_poly.pdbx_seq_one_letter_code
_entity_poly.pdbx_strand_id
1 'polypeptide(L)'
;MAEAEFRDVVVKQYRWPFGGEWEEDEKWKAWGDYVATSMPELFWVMIGRILEGTAGKEVVERTREQMMADLRPEKGKEWRMSVVVGRKAGEK
;
A
#
# COMPACT_ATOMS: atom_id res chain seq x y z
N MET A 1 -6.40 2.59 18.79
CA MET A 1 -5.54 1.93 19.82
C MET A 1 -5.88 2.39 21.23
N ALA A 2 -5.85 3.70 21.52
CA ALA A 2 -6.24 4.21 22.85
C ALA A 2 -7.71 3.93 23.19
N GLU A 3 -8.62 4.17 22.24
CA GLU A 3 -10.06 3.85 22.39
C GLU A 3 -10.35 2.35 22.53
N ALA A 4 -9.39 1.50 22.15
CA ALA A 4 -9.50 0.04 22.26
C ALA A 4 -8.70 -0.52 23.47
N GLU A 5 -8.33 0.37 24.41
CA GLU A 5 -7.68 0.04 25.69
C GLU A 5 -6.36 -0.74 25.58
N PHE A 6 -5.67 -0.61 24.45
CA PHE A 6 -4.32 -1.14 24.29
C PHE A 6 -3.30 -0.29 25.06
N ARG A 7 -2.42 -0.96 25.80
CA ARG A 7 -1.29 -0.38 26.53
C ARG A 7 0.02 -0.68 25.80
N ASP A 8 1.10 0.01 26.20
CA ASP A 8 2.44 -0.16 25.64
C ASP A 8 2.47 -0.07 24.10
N VAL A 9 1.74 0.90 23.55
CA VAL A 9 1.58 1.03 22.10
C VAL A 9 2.89 1.48 21.47
N VAL A 10 3.40 0.69 20.53
CA VAL A 10 4.57 0.99 19.71
C VAL A 10 4.12 1.12 18.26
N VAL A 11 4.52 2.22 17.62
CA VAL A 11 4.34 2.43 16.19
C VAL A 11 5.69 2.24 15.51
N LYS A 12 5.78 1.27 14.61
CA LYS A 12 6.94 1.08 13.73
C LYS A 12 6.57 1.48 12.32
N GLN A 13 7.36 2.38 11.74
CA GLN A 13 7.18 2.79 10.35
C GLN A 13 8.20 2.08 9.46
N TYR A 14 7.70 1.52 8.37
CA TYR A 14 8.49 0.82 7.38
C TYR A 14 8.36 1.53 6.04
N ARG A 15 9.51 1.82 5.45
CA ARG A 15 9.62 2.33 4.09
C ARG A 15 9.42 1.20 3.09
N TRP A 16 8.54 1.41 2.13
CA TRP A 16 8.26 0.50 1.03
C TRP A 16 8.54 1.25 -0.29
N PRO A 17 9.72 1.06 -0.91
CA PRO A 17 10.03 1.73 -2.17
C PRO A 17 9.02 1.33 -3.25
N PHE A 18 8.60 2.30 -4.06
CA PHE A 18 7.71 2.09 -5.18
C PHE A 18 8.53 2.24 -6.48
N GLY A 19 9.21 1.15 -6.84
CA GLY A 19 10.26 1.12 -7.88
C GLY A 19 11.64 0.90 -7.29
N GLY A 20 12.39 -0.05 -7.85
CA GLY A 20 13.72 -0.44 -7.37
C GLY A 20 14.87 0.27 -8.06
N GLU A 21 14.63 0.96 -9.18
CA GLU A 21 15.67 1.58 -10.01
C GLU A 21 16.63 2.50 -9.23
N TRP A 22 16.10 3.19 -8.20
CA TRP A 22 16.86 4.16 -7.40
C TRP A 22 17.38 3.61 -6.07
N GLU A 23 17.20 2.32 -5.80
CA GLU A 23 17.72 1.67 -4.58
C GLU A 23 19.15 1.18 -4.79
N GLU A 24 20.02 1.43 -3.81
CA GLU A 24 21.43 1.00 -3.84
C GLU A 24 21.60 -0.48 -3.46
N ASP A 25 20.76 -0.98 -2.56
CA ASP A 25 20.79 -2.35 -2.08
C ASP A 25 19.93 -3.25 -2.98
N GLU A 26 20.48 -4.38 -3.42
CA GLU A 26 19.82 -5.31 -4.34
C GLU A 26 18.49 -5.85 -3.82
N LYS A 27 18.36 -6.07 -2.49
CA LYS A 27 17.12 -6.54 -1.89
C LYS A 27 16.04 -5.47 -1.97
N TRP A 28 16.40 -4.22 -1.71
CA TRP A 28 15.47 -3.09 -1.79
C TRP A 28 15.07 -2.79 -3.24
N LYS A 29 15.99 -2.98 -4.18
CA LYS A 29 15.69 -2.92 -5.61
C LYS A 29 14.67 -3.98 -6.03
N ALA A 30 14.96 -5.26 -5.76
CA ALA A 30 14.05 -6.35 -6.12
C ALA A 30 12.66 -6.20 -5.46
N TRP A 31 12.64 -5.75 -4.21
CA TRP A 31 11.40 -5.46 -3.50
C TRP A 31 10.62 -4.29 -4.13
N GLY A 32 11.29 -3.17 -4.42
CA GLY A 32 10.67 -2.01 -5.05
C GLY A 32 10.09 -2.33 -6.42
N ASP A 33 10.80 -3.13 -7.23
CA ASP A 33 10.33 -3.57 -8.55
C ASP A 33 9.11 -4.49 -8.44
N TYR A 34 9.10 -5.41 -7.45
CA TYR A 34 7.93 -6.23 -7.16
C TYR A 34 6.73 -5.37 -6.75
N VAL A 35 6.92 -4.39 -5.85
CA VAL A 35 5.85 -3.49 -5.42
C VAL A 35 5.27 -2.71 -6.60
N ALA A 36 6.13 -2.15 -7.45
CA ALA A 36 5.69 -1.30 -8.55
C ALA A 36 4.96 -2.07 -9.68
N THR A 37 5.18 -3.38 -9.78
CA THR A 37 4.55 -4.23 -10.80
C THR A 37 3.32 -4.96 -10.29
N SER A 38 3.42 -5.60 -9.13
CA SER A 38 2.40 -6.54 -8.64
C SER A 38 1.29 -5.84 -7.84
N MET A 39 1.62 -4.79 -7.09
CA MET A 39 0.64 -4.13 -6.23
C MET A 39 -0.42 -3.35 -7.01
N PRO A 40 -0.10 -2.61 -8.09
CA PRO A 40 -1.13 -1.91 -8.88
C PRO A 40 -2.20 -2.85 -9.42
N GLU A 41 -1.83 -4.04 -9.91
CA GLU A 41 -2.80 -5.03 -10.39
C GLU A 41 -3.68 -5.55 -9.24
N LEU A 42 -3.07 -5.87 -8.09
CA LEU A 42 -3.80 -6.30 -6.90
C LEU A 42 -4.83 -5.26 -6.45
N PHE A 43 -4.44 -3.99 -6.40
CA PHE A 43 -5.35 -2.90 -6.06
C PHE A 43 -6.49 -2.77 -7.08
N TRP A 44 -6.20 -2.95 -8.36
CA TRP A 44 -7.22 -2.86 -9.39
C TRP A 44 -8.25 -3.98 -9.27
N VAL A 45 -7.83 -5.20 -8.93
CA VAL A 45 -8.76 -6.31 -8.67
C VAL A 45 -9.72 -5.95 -7.53
N MET A 46 -9.24 -5.32 -6.46
CA MET A 46 -10.10 -4.94 -5.33
C MET A 46 -11.01 -3.75 -5.67
N ILE A 47 -10.45 -2.68 -6.24
CA ILE A 47 -11.19 -1.46 -6.60
C ILE A 47 -12.22 -1.76 -7.69
N GLY A 48 -11.82 -2.52 -8.71
CA GLY A 48 -12.70 -2.99 -9.78
C GLY A 48 -13.92 -3.70 -9.21
N ARG A 49 -13.74 -4.64 -8.27
CA ARG A 49 -14.86 -5.33 -7.60
C ARG A 49 -15.78 -4.42 -6.79
N ILE A 50 -15.26 -3.33 -6.22
CA ILE A 50 -16.07 -2.35 -5.46
C ILE A 50 -16.88 -1.49 -6.43
N LEU A 51 -16.29 -1.12 -7.56
CA LEU A 51 -16.90 -0.25 -8.55
C LEU A 51 -17.87 -1.00 -9.48
N GLU A 52 -17.61 -2.29 -9.75
CA GLU A 52 -18.49 -3.19 -10.48
C GLU A 52 -19.79 -3.39 -9.69
N GLY A 53 -20.82 -2.61 -10.05
CA GLY A 53 -22.14 -2.62 -9.41
C GLY A 53 -22.54 -1.31 -8.75
N THR A 54 -21.59 -0.36 -8.59
CA THR A 54 -21.85 0.98 -8.03
C THR A 54 -21.59 2.10 -9.03
N ALA A 55 -20.76 1.87 -10.04
CA ALA A 55 -20.39 2.85 -11.07
C ALA A 55 -20.64 2.34 -12.50
N GLY A 56 -20.85 3.27 -13.42
CA GLY A 56 -20.93 2.97 -14.86
C GLY A 56 -19.57 2.62 -15.45
N LYS A 57 -19.56 1.83 -16.53
CA LYS A 57 -18.35 1.30 -17.18
C LYS A 57 -17.29 2.38 -17.51
N GLU A 58 -17.73 3.53 -18.01
CA GLU A 58 -16.82 4.65 -18.34
C GLU A 58 -16.09 5.20 -17.11
N VAL A 59 -16.77 5.28 -15.96
CA VAL A 59 -16.16 5.73 -14.70
C VAL A 59 -15.15 4.71 -14.21
N VAL A 60 -15.46 3.41 -14.35
CA VAL A 60 -14.56 2.31 -13.98
C VAL A 60 -13.27 2.39 -14.80
N GLU A 61 -13.36 2.48 -16.13
CA GLU A 61 -12.17 2.56 -17.00
C GLU A 61 -11.33 3.82 -16.73
N ARG A 62 -11.98 4.99 -16.61
CA ARG A 62 -11.25 6.24 -16.28
C ARG A 62 -10.52 6.13 -14.94
N THR A 63 -11.16 5.52 -13.94
CA THR A 63 -10.55 5.32 -12.62
C THR A 63 -9.36 4.37 -12.72
N ARG A 64 -9.46 3.32 -13.55
CA ARG A 64 -8.34 2.41 -13.82
C ARG A 64 -7.14 3.14 -14.42
N GLU A 65 -7.38 3.92 -15.47
CA GLU A 65 -6.32 4.65 -16.17
C GLU A 65 -5.61 5.63 -15.24
N GLN A 66 -6.40 6.40 -14.48
CA GLN A 66 -5.88 7.35 -13.50
C GLN A 66 -5.06 6.62 -12.43
N MET A 67 -5.59 5.55 -11.85
CA MET A 67 -4.88 4.76 -10.84
C MET A 67 -3.56 4.20 -11.37
N MET A 68 -3.53 3.66 -12.59
CA MET A 68 -2.31 3.13 -13.18
C MET A 68 -1.28 4.23 -13.48
N ALA A 69 -1.72 5.44 -13.83
CA ALA A 69 -0.82 6.60 -13.95
C ALA A 69 -0.26 7.03 -12.59
N ASP A 70 -1.13 7.14 -11.58
CA ASP A 70 -0.78 7.50 -10.20
C ASP A 70 0.10 6.46 -9.52
N LEU A 71 0.14 5.23 -10.03
CA LEU A 71 0.98 4.14 -9.56
C LEU A 71 2.16 3.86 -10.48
N ARG A 72 2.61 4.82 -11.29
CA ARG A 72 3.89 4.68 -11.99
C ARG A 72 5.07 4.85 -11.02
N PRO A 73 6.17 4.08 -11.19
CA PRO A 73 7.40 4.30 -10.45
C PRO A 73 7.94 5.72 -10.66
N GLU A 74 8.39 6.36 -9.59
CA GLU A 74 9.04 7.68 -9.63
C GLU A 74 10.08 7.77 -8.52
N LYS A 75 11.19 8.48 -8.77
CA LYS A 75 12.26 8.63 -7.80
C LYS A 75 11.75 9.22 -6.49
N GLY A 76 11.99 8.52 -5.39
CA GLY A 76 11.57 8.94 -4.05
C GLY A 76 10.11 8.62 -3.72
N LYS A 77 9.36 8.02 -4.65
CA LYS A 77 8.02 7.52 -4.37
C LYS A 77 8.12 6.26 -3.52
N GLU A 78 7.42 6.30 -2.39
CA GLU A 78 7.40 5.22 -1.41
C GLU A 78 6.02 5.14 -0.76
N TRP A 79 5.70 3.95 -0.26
CA TRP A 79 4.65 3.79 0.73
C TRP A 79 5.26 3.73 2.11
N ARG A 80 4.53 4.29 3.09
CA ARG A 80 4.90 4.21 4.51
C ARG A 80 3.92 3.32 5.21
N MET A 81 4.36 2.10 5.50
CA MET A 81 3.54 1.16 6.25
C MET A 81 3.78 1.36 7.74
N SER A 82 2.73 1.72 8.47
CA SER A 82 2.79 1.82 9.93
C SER A 82 2.26 0.53 10.54
N VAL A 83 3.11 -0.21 11.24
CA VAL A 83 2.72 -1.35 12.05
C VAL A 83 2.56 -0.86 13.49
N VAL A 84 1.34 -0.93 13.99
CA VAL A 84 1.00 -0.51 15.35
C VAL A 84 0.77 -1.75 16.19
N VAL A 85 1.57 -1.92 17.24
CA VAL A 85 1.49 -3.06 18.16
C VAL A 85 1.16 -2.51 19.54
N GLY A 86 0.21 -3.12 20.25
CA GLY A 86 -0.07 -2.81 21.63
C GLY A 86 -0.51 -4.07 22.37
N ARG A 87 -0.38 -4.10 23.69
CA ARG A 87 -0.87 -5.18 24.53
C ARG A 87 -2.28 -4.87 25.01
N LYS A 88 -3.20 -5.82 24.90
CA LYS A 88 -4.56 -5.64 25.42
C LYS A 88 -4.55 -5.72 26.94
N ALA A 89 -5.27 -4.83 27.62
CA ALA A 89 -5.40 -4.90 29.07
C ALA A 89 -6.18 -6.18 29.46
N GLY A 90 -5.56 -7.07 30.26
CA GLY A 90 -6.20 -8.27 30.82
C GLY A 90 -5.63 -9.61 30.37
N GLU A 91 -4.79 -9.66 29.33
CA GLU A 91 -4.06 -10.87 28.95
C GLU A 91 -2.69 -10.88 29.64
N LYS A 92 -2.49 -11.86 30.53
CA LYS A 92 -1.22 -12.11 31.24
C LYS A 92 -0.22 -12.81 30.34
#